data_AF-A0A2M9IFI2-F1
#
_entry.id   AF-A0A2M9IFI2-F1
#
_cell.length_a   1.000
_cell.length_b   1.000
_cell.length_c   1.000
_cell.angle_alpha   90.00
_cell.angle_beta   90.00
_cell.angle_gamma   90.00
#
_symmetry.space_group_name_H-M   'P 1'
#
loop_
_entity.id
_entity.type
_entity.pdbx_description
1 polymer ?
#
loop_
_entity_poly.entity_id
_entity_poly.type
_entity_poly.pdbx_seq_one_letter_code
_entity_poly.pdbx_strand_id
1 'polypeptide(L)'
;MLRSWLNERAGRRGDPLFCTRTGRRLSRDAVAQRLSTHAQAAAQACPSLLDKSIHPHVLRHSCAMSLLQAGVDTTVIALWLGHAGVRSTDAYVHADMTIKEQALALTAPVSAKPGRYRPSDNVLAFLDSL
;
A
#
# COMPACT_ATOMS: atom_id res chain seq x y z
N MET A 1 8.34 -3.07 -20.79
CA MET A 1 9.07 -2.03 -20.01
C MET A 1 10.49 -2.44 -19.64
N LEU A 2 10.73 -3.48 -18.82
CA LEU A 2 12.10 -3.80 -18.36
C LEU A 2 13.11 -4.13 -19.47
N ARG A 3 12.70 -4.89 -20.50
CA ARG A 3 13.57 -5.20 -21.66
C ARG A 3 14.00 -3.94 -22.41
N SER A 4 13.10 -2.98 -22.59
CA SER A 4 13.39 -1.70 -23.24
C SER A 4 14.44 -0.92 -22.44
N TRP A 5 14.27 -0.85 -21.12
CA TRP A 5 15.23 -0.20 -20.23
C TRP A 5 16.60 -0.88 -20.27
N LEU A 6 16.67 -2.22 -20.26
CA LEU A 6 17.93 -2.95 -20.35
C LEU A 6 18.68 -2.66 -21.67
N ASN A 7 17.95 -2.55 -22.78
CA ASN A 7 18.52 -2.19 -24.07
C ASN A 7 19.02 -0.74 -24.08
N GLU A 8 18.22 0.19 -23.54
CA GLU A 8 18.57 1.63 -23.48
C GLU A 8 19.76 1.89 -22.55
N ARG A 9 19.82 1.22 -21.40
CA ARG A 9 20.93 1.34 -20.44
C ARG A 9 22.25 0.83 -21.01
N ALA A 10 22.20 -0.18 -21.88
CA ALA A 10 23.38 -0.85 -22.46
C ALA A 10 24.45 -1.26 -21.41
N GLY A 11 24.01 -1.64 -20.21
CA GLY A 11 24.90 -1.98 -19.09
C GLY A 11 25.50 -3.38 -19.19
N ARG A 12 26.63 -3.60 -18.51
CA ARG A 12 27.31 -4.90 -18.41
C ARG A 12 26.75 -5.73 -17.26
N ARG A 13 27.08 -7.02 -17.25
CA ARG A 13 26.81 -7.90 -16.09
C ARG A 13 27.52 -7.33 -14.86
N GLY A 14 26.80 -7.21 -13.74
CA GLY A 14 27.31 -6.63 -12.49
C GLY A 14 26.99 -5.14 -12.30
N ASP A 15 26.66 -4.42 -13.37
CA ASP A 15 26.26 -3.01 -13.25
C ASP A 15 24.90 -2.88 -12.53
N PRO A 16 24.68 -1.79 -11.76
CA PRO A 16 23.40 -1.54 -11.11
C PRO A 16 22.23 -1.56 -12.11
N LEU A 17 21.13 -2.24 -11.76
CA LEU A 17 19.96 -2.32 -12.63
C LEU A 17 19.38 -0.93 -12.94
N PHE A 18 19.32 -0.08 -11.91
CA PHE A 18 18.93 1.32 -11.99
C PHE A 18 20.11 2.19 -11.58
N CYS A 19 20.53 3.06 -12.49
CA CYS A 19 21.71 3.89 -12.33
C CYS A 19 21.38 5.38 -12.48
N THR A 20 22.28 6.22 -11.96
CA THR A 20 22.32 7.64 -12.30
C THR A 20 22.83 7.83 -13.73
N ARG A 21 22.76 9.07 -14.24
CA ARG A 21 23.36 9.43 -15.55
C ARG A 21 24.87 9.14 -15.63
N THR A 22 25.56 9.05 -14.49
CA THR A 22 26.98 8.72 -14.41
C THR A 22 27.27 7.22 -14.25
N GLY A 23 26.25 6.36 -14.38
CA GLY A 23 26.38 4.90 -14.29
C GLY A 23 26.47 4.35 -12.86
N ARG A 24 26.46 5.22 -11.84
CA ARG A 24 26.49 4.81 -10.43
C ARG A 24 25.13 4.30 -9.97
N ARG A 25 25.10 3.50 -8.91
CA ARG A 25 23.84 3.02 -8.28
C ARG A 25 22.94 4.19 -7.92
N LEU A 26 21.66 4.11 -8.27
CA LEU A 26 20.66 5.08 -7.84
C LEU A 26 20.45 4.98 -6.32
N SER A 27 20.59 6.10 -5.60
CA SER A 27 20.37 6.13 -4.15
C SER A 27 18.88 6.16 -3.80
N ARG A 28 18.56 5.83 -2.54
CA ARG A 28 17.19 5.92 -2.02
C ARG A 28 16.63 7.35 -2.15
N ASP A 29 17.44 8.36 -1.85
CA ASP A 29 17.03 9.76 -1.93
C ASP A 29 16.77 10.19 -3.37
N ALA A 30 17.59 9.70 -4.31
CA ALA A 30 17.36 9.97 -5.73
C ALA A 30 16.06 9.32 -6.24
N VAL A 31 15.68 8.15 -5.72
CA VAL A 31 14.37 7.53 -5.99
C VAL A 31 13.24 8.38 -5.39
N ALA A 32 13.37 8.78 -4.14
CA ALA A 32 12.36 9.61 -3.47
C ALA A 32 12.15 10.96 -4.20
N GLN A 33 13.25 11.60 -4.63
CA GLN A 33 13.18 12.85 -5.39
C GLN A 33 12.47 12.67 -6.73
N ARG A 34 12.81 11.63 -7.49
CA ARG A 34 12.14 11.31 -8.77
C ARG A 34 10.65 11.07 -8.56
N LEU A 35 10.29 10.33 -7.50
CA LEU A 35 8.89 10.09 -7.16
C LEU A 35 8.16 11.40 -6.83
N SER A 36 8.77 12.30 -6.05
CA SER A 36 8.20 13.61 -5.75
C SER A 36 7.92 14.43 -7.00
N THR A 37 8.86 14.44 -7.97
CA THR A 37 8.66 15.13 -9.25
C THR A 37 7.47 14.56 -10.02
N HIS A 38 7.36 13.23 -10.11
CA HIS A 38 6.23 12.60 -10.79
C HIS A 38 4.90 12.77 -10.05
N ALA A 39 4.91 12.77 -8.72
CA ALA A 39 3.73 13.03 -7.90
C ALA A 39 3.19 14.45 -8.14
N GLN A 40 4.07 15.45 -8.18
CA GLN A 40 3.69 16.85 -8.50
C GLN A 40 3.11 16.97 -9.91
N ALA A 41 3.70 16.30 -10.90
CA ALA A 41 3.15 16.28 -12.25
C ALA A 41 1.77 15.62 -12.30
N ALA A 42 1.60 14.48 -11.62
CA ALA A 42 0.32 13.78 -11.54
C ALA A 42 -0.76 14.59 -10.82
N ALA A 43 -0.37 15.43 -9.85
CA ALA A 43 -1.29 16.30 -9.12
C ALA A 43 -2.00 17.33 -10.02
N GLN A 44 -1.43 17.66 -11.18
CA GLN A 44 -2.09 18.53 -12.17
C GLN A 44 -3.37 17.90 -12.74
N ALA A 45 -3.39 16.58 -12.89
CA ALA A 45 -4.57 15.83 -13.34
C ALA A 45 -5.42 15.32 -12.17
N CYS A 46 -4.82 15.14 -11.00
CA CYS A 46 -5.49 14.67 -9.79
C CYS A 46 -5.14 15.56 -8.58
N PRO A 47 -5.87 16.67 -8.37
CA PRO A 47 -5.56 17.63 -7.30
C PRO A 47 -5.55 17.02 -5.89
N SER A 48 -6.31 15.93 -5.66
CA SER A 48 -6.33 15.19 -4.39
C SER A 48 -4.97 14.60 -3.96
N LEU A 49 -3.98 14.57 -4.86
CA LEU A 49 -2.62 14.16 -4.55
C LEU A 49 -1.82 15.25 -3.82
N LEU A 50 -2.24 16.52 -3.91
CA LEU A 50 -1.56 17.64 -3.23
C LEU A 50 -1.61 17.51 -1.70
N ASP A 51 -2.69 16.92 -1.18
CA ASP A 51 -2.89 16.74 0.26
C ASP A 51 -2.25 15.44 0.79
N LYS A 52 -1.53 14.70 -0.05
CA LYS A 52 -0.96 13.39 0.29
C LYS A 52 0.57 13.44 0.36
N SER A 53 1.13 12.85 1.41
CA SER A 53 2.57 12.60 1.51
C SER A 53 2.94 11.34 0.73
N ILE A 54 3.53 11.50 -0.46
CA ILE A 54 3.87 10.39 -1.36
C ILE A 54 5.38 10.12 -1.32
N HIS A 55 5.75 8.93 -0.86
CA HIS A 55 7.13 8.45 -0.84
C HIS A 55 7.20 6.94 -1.10
N PRO A 56 8.38 6.35 -1.38
CA PRO A 56 8.47 4.95 -1.84
C PRO A 56 7.83 3.94 -0.89
N HIS A 57 7.92 4.16 0.42
CA HIS A 57 7.29 3.29 1.40
C HIS A 57 5.75 3.37 1.39
N VAL A 58 5.15 4.53 1.16
CA VAL A 58 3.69 4.68 0.99
C VAL A 58 3.22 3.90 -0.24
N LEU A 59 3.94 3.99 -1.37
CA LEU A 59 3.59 3.20 -2.56
C LEU A 59 3.63 1.69 -2.30
N ARG A 60 4.60 1.23 -1.50
CA ARG A 60 4.67 -0.17 -1.07
C ARG A 60 3.45 -0.56 -0.22
N HIS A 61 3.04 0.29 0.72
CA HIS A 61 1.82 0.06 1.49
C HIS A 61 0.57 0.06 0.60
N SER A 62 0.45 0.99 -0.36
CA SER A 62 -0.66 1.01 -1.31
C SER A 62 -0.74 -0.28 -2.12
N CYS A 63 0.41 -0.78 -2.62
CA CYS A 63 0.46 -2.07 -3.32
C CYS A 63 0.01 -3.23 -2.44
N ALA A 64 0.47 -3.27 -1.18
CA ALA A 64 0.04 -4.29 -0.23
C ALA A 64 -1.47 -4.25 0.03
N MET A 65 -2.04 -3.06 0.22
CA MET A 65 -3.49 -2.87 0.41
C MET A 65 -4.28 -3.29 -0.83
N SER A 66 -3.81 -2.97 -2.03
CA SER A 66 -4.47 -3.42 -3.26
C SER A 66 -4.46 -4.95 -3.40
N LEU A 67 -3.37 -5.62 -3.02
CA LEU A 67 -3.32 -7.09 -3.00
C LEU A 67 -4.27 -7.67 -1.95
N LEU A 68 -4.31 -7.07 -0.77
CA LEU A 68 -5.20 -7.49 0.30
C LEU A 68 -6.68 -7.36 -0.10
N GLN A 69 -7.06 -6.23 -0.70
CA GLN A 69 -8.41 -5.98 -1.21
C GLN A 69 -8.79 -6.90 -2.37
N ALA A 70 -7.81 -7.38 -3.13
CA ALA A 70 -8.01 -8.42 -4.15
C ALA A 70 -8.15 -9.84 -3.55
N GLY A 71 -8.13 -9.98 -2.22
CA GLY A 71 -8.28 -11.25 -1.51
C GLY A 71 -6.99 -12.07 -1.41
N VAL A 72 -5.82 -11.48 -1.68
CA VAL A 72 -4.54 -12.18 -1.50
C VAL A 72 -4.25 -12.33 -0.01
N ASP A 73 -3.90 -13.55 0.40
CA ASP A 73 -3.60 -13.85 1.79
C ASP A 73 -2.42 -13.02 2.34
N THR A 74 -2.55 -12.58 3.59
CA THR A 74 -1.57 -11.70 4.25
C THR A 74 -0.18 -12.33 4.36
N THR A 75 -0.07 -13.64 4.48
CA THR A 75 1.22 -14.35 4.51
C THR A 75 1.89 -14.34 3.15
N VAL A 76 1.11 -14.45 2.06
CA VAL A 76 1.59 -14.34 0.68
C VAL A 76 2.07 -12.93 0.40
N ILE A 77 1.32 -11.92 0.84
CA ILE A 77 1.72 -10.50 0.74
C ILE A 77 3.02 -10.26 1.51
N ALA A 78 3.13 -10.77 2.74
CA ALA A 78 4.34 -10.64 3.56
C ALA A 78 5.56 -11.24 2.86
N LEU A 79 5.41 -12.44 2.28
CA LEU A 79 6.45 -13.13 1.53
C LEU A 79 6.87 -12.34 0.28
N TRP A 80 5.90 -11.89 -0.53
CA TRP A 80 6.15 -11.11 -1.75
C TRP A 80 6.85 -9.79 -1.48
N LEU A 81 6.49 -9.14 -0.39
CA LEU A 81 7.08 -7.88 0.00
C LEU A 81 8.44 -8.10 0.69
N GLY A 82 8.77 -9.30 1.15
CA GLY A 82 10.04 -9.60 1.84
C GLY A 82 10.05 -9.11 3.28
N HIS A 83 8.90 -9.18 3.96
CA HIS A 83 8.83 -8.93 5.40
C HIS A 83 9.46 -10.09 6.17
N ALA A 84 10.30 -9.79 7.16
CA ALA A 84 10.94 -10.79 8.02
C ALA A 84 9.94 -11.55 8.92
N GLY A 85 8.70 -11.06 9.05
CA GLY A 85 7.61 -11.74 9.73
C GLY A 85 6.25 -11.09 9.46
N VAL A 86 5.18 -11.81 9.81
CA VAL A 86 3.78 -11.41 9.53
C VAL A 86 3.31 -10.23 10.39
N ARG A 87 4.06 -9.87 11.44
CA ARG A 87 3.75 -8.72 12.30
C ARG A 87 3.75 -7.39 11.55
N SER A 88 4.59 -7.21 10.53
CA SER A 88 4.61 -5.98 9.73
C SER A 88 3.46 -5.91 8.70
N THR A 89 2.69 -6.99 8.53
CA THR A 89 1.46 -7.00 7.71
C THR A 89 0.18 -6.85 8.53
N ASP A 90 0.25 -6.91 9.86
CA ASP A 90 -0.91 -6.74 10.76
C ASP A 90 -1.57 -5.35 10.58
N ALA A 91 -0.75 -4.34 10.27
CA ALA A 91 -1.21 -3.00 9.92
C ALA A 91 -2.21 -2.99 8.74
N TYR A 92 -2.12 -3.94 7.80
CA TYR A 92 -3.02 -4.02 6.65
C TYR A 92 -4.40 -4.55 7.03
N VAL A 93 -4.45 -5.58 7.88
CA VAL A 93 -5.72 -6.12 8.40
C VAL A 93 -6.43 -5.09 9.27
N HIS A 94 -5.67 -4.30 10.02
CA HIS A 94 -6.24 -3.21 10.82
C HIS A 94 -6.79 -2.07 9.96
N ALA A 95 -6.18 -1.82 8.80
CA ALA A 95 -6.59 -0.77 7.87
C ALA A 95 -7.87 -1.12 7.07
N ASP A 96 -8.19 -2.41 6.87
CA ASP A 96 -9.39 -2.82 6.16
C ASP A 96 -10.43 -3.47 7.10
N MET A 97 -11.43 -2.69 7.49
CA MET A 97 -12.51 -3.14 8.37
C MET A 97 -13.40 -4.21 7.72
N THR A 98 -13.44 -4.32 6.39
CA THR A 98 -14.30 -5.30 5.71
C THR A 98 -13.86 -6.73 5.98
N ILE A 99 -12.56 -6.96 6.14
CA ILE A 99 -11.98 -8.26 6.46
C ILE A 99 -12.39 -8.69 7.87
N LYS A 100 -12.38 -7.75 8.82
CA LYS A 100 -12.85 -8.01 10.20
C LYS A 100 -14.34 -8.36 10.21
N GLU A 101 -15.14 -7.65 9.43
CA GLU A 101 -16.57 -7.95 9.28
C GLU A 101 -16.80 -9.34 8.68
N GLN A 102 -16.04 -9.74 7.66
CA GLN A 102 -16.11 -11.08 7.06
C GLN A 102 -15.70 -12.17 8.05
N ALA A 103 -14.61 -11.98 8.81
CA ALA A 103 -14.17 -12.93 9.82
C ALA A 103 -15.19 -13.10 10.96
N LEU A 104 -15.82 -11.99 11.39
CA LEU A 104 -16.92 -12.03 12.36
C LEU A 104 -18.13 -12.78 11.81
N ALA A 105 -18.48 -12.57 10.53
CA ALA A 105 -19.60 -13.28 9.91
C ALA A 105 -19.40 -14.81 9.89
N LEU A 106 -18.16 -15.29 9.71
CA LEU A 106 -17.85 -16.73 9.76
C LEU A 106 -18.00 -17.35 11.16
N THR A 107 -17.96 -16.53 12.22
CA THR A 107 -18.05 -16.97 13.62
C THR A 107 -19.39 -16.63 14.27
N ALA A 108 -20.31 -16.02 13.52
CA ALA A 108 -21.63 -15.65 14.02
C ALA A 108 -22.42 -16.92 14.40
N PRO A 109 -23.02 -16.97 15.62
CA PRO A 109 -23.84 -18.11 16.02
C PRO A 109 -25.06 -18.21 15.11
N VAL A 110 -25.55 -19.44 14.89
CA VAL A 110 -26.71 -19.72 14.01
C VAL A 110 -27.97 -18.92 14.40
N SER A 111 -28.08 -18.53 15.66
CA SER A 111 -29.20 -17.72 16.19
C SER A 111 -29.03 -16.21 16.02
N ALA A 112 -27.88 -15.72 15.56
CA ALA A 112 -27.66 -14.29 15.38
C ALA A 112 -28.50 -13.75 14.21
N LYS A 113 -29.16 -12.60 14.41
CA LYS A 113 -29.81 -11.89 13.32
C LYS A 113 -28.73 -11.34 12.38
N PRO A 114 -28.73 -11.69 11.08
CA PRO A 114 -27.82 -11.11 10.11
C PRO A 114 -28.04 -9.60 10.01
N GLY A 115 -26.96 -8.82 10.01
CA GLY A 115 -27.03 -7.37 9.83
C GLY A 115 -25.76 -6.65 10.23
N ARG A 116 -25.51 -5.49 9.61
CA ARG A 116 -24.44 -4.58 10.03
C ARG A 116 -24.96 -3.74 11.18
N TYR A 117 -24.22 -3.71 12.30
CA TYR A 117 -24.57 -2.83 13.43
C TYR A 117 -24.66 -1.39 12.95
N ARG A 118 -25.77 -0.72 13.26
CA ARG A 118 -25.98 0.70 13.03
C ARG A 118 -25.98 1.38 14.40
N PRO A 119 -24.95 2.17 14.74
CA PRO A 119 -24.93 2.92 15.98
C PRO A 119 -26.10 3.91 16.00
N SER A 120 -26.64 4.17 17.20
CA SER A 120 -27.65 5.21 17.38
C SER A 120 -27.00 6.59 17.38
N ASP A 121 -27.80 7.62 17.08
CA ASP A 121 -27.32 9.02 17.02
C ASP A 121 -26.63 9.46 18.33
N ASN A 122 -27.10 8.97 19.47
CA ASN A 122 -26.47 9.25 20.78
C ASN A 122 -25.06 8.65 20.90
N VAL A 123 -24.84 7.47 20.32
CA VAL A 123 -23.51 6.82 20.32
C VAL A 123 -22.57 7.56 19.38
N LEU A 124 -23.04 7.99 18.21
CA LEU A 124 -22.26 8.80 17.28
C LEU A 124 -21.88 10.16 17.91
N ALA A 125 -22.84 10.85 18.53
CA ALA A 125 -22.63 12.13 19.19
C ALA A 125 -21.62 12.05 20.35
N PHE A 126 -21.63 10.94 21.11
CA PHE A 126 -20.62 10.69 22.15
C PHE A 126 -19.22 10.50 21.56
N LEU A 127 -19.09 9.71 20.48
CA LEU A 127 -17.80 9.45 19.84
C LEU A 127 -17.21 10.69 19.18
N ASP A 128 -18.03 11.56 18.59
CA ASP A 128 -17.59 12.84 18.02
C ASP A 128 -17.12 13.85 19.08
N SER A 129 -17.46 13.63 20.35
CA SER A 129 -17.08 14.49 21.48
C SER A 129 -15.78 14.09 22.18
N LEU A 130 -15.15 12.98 21.77
CA LEU A 130 -13.89 12.46 22.31
C LEU A 130 -12.64 13.08 21.67
#